data_AF-A0A6P8WRX0-F1
#
_entry.id   AF-A0A6P8WRX0-F1
#
_cell.length_a   1.000
_cell.length_b   1.000
_cell.length_c   1.000
_cell.angle_alpha   90.00
_cell.angle_beta   90.00
_cell.angle_gamma   90.00
#
_symmetry.space_group_name_H-M   'P 1'
#
loop_
_entity.id
_entity.type
_entity.pdbx_description
1 polymer ?
#
loop_
_entity_poly.entity_id
_entity_poly.type
_entity_poly.pdbx_seq_one_letter_code
_entity_poly.pdbx_strand_id
1 'polypeptide(L)'
;MRINFILVLLQLILLNLNYHDAVEFKFTNFVCENYNESWVTLNECRLRAVSRNRTIMNFNATLRHSLNNIVIQAQMFRKANGYKPWLYKIEVDACRFLKKPYNPLAIIVFKLFKDFCNFNHTCPYEGPILVKGFYLRLSILPHNIPTGDYLVILKWVQHT
;
A
#
# COMPACT_ATOMS: atom_id res chain seq x y z
N MET A 1 -4.47 -55.23 -8.78
CA MET A 1 -5.46 -54.14 -8.65
C MET A 1 -5.12 -53.12 -7.56
N ARG A 2 -4.75 -53.53 -6.33
CA ARG A 2 -4.49 -52.59 -5.20
C ARG A 2 -3.25 -51.68 -5.38
N ILE A 3 -2.18 -52.16 -6.01
CA ILE A 3 -0.93 -51.39 -6.20
C ILE A 3 -1.12 -50.22 -7.19
N ASN A 4 -1.88 -50.41 -8.27
CA ASN A 4 -2.15 -49.35 -9.24
C ASN A 4 -2.95 -48.19 -8.63
N PHE A 5 -3.82 -48.48 -7.66
CA PHE A 5 -4.62 -47.46 -6.99
C PHE A 5 -3.76 -46.55 -6.10
N ILE A 6 -2.76 -47.13 -5.43
CA ILE A 6 -1.79 -46.38 -4.60
C ILE A 6 -0.92 -45.48 -5.48
N LEU A 7 -0.45 -45.98 -6.62
CA LEU A 7 0.35 -45.20 -7.58
C LEU A 7 -0.43 -44.00 -8.15
N VAL A 8 -1.71 -44.19 -8.48
CA VAL A 8 -2.59 -43.12 -8.97
C VAL A 8 -2.86 -42.07 -7.88
N LEU A 9 -3.10 -42.49 -6.63
CA LEU A 9 -3.24 -41.59 -5.49
C LEU A 9 -1.96 -40.79 -5.21
N LEU A 10 -0.79 -41.45 -5.29
CA LEU A 10 0.49 -40.78 -5.11
C LEU A 10 0.75 -39.75 -6.21
N GLN A 11 0.42 -40.08 -7.47
CA GLN A 11 0.51 -39.13 -8.60
C GLN A 11 -0.44 -37.94 -8.41
N LEU A 12 -1.68 -38.16 -7.97
CA LEU A 12 -2.63 -37.09 -7.67
C LEU A 12 -2.16 -36.20 -6.52
N ILE A 13 -1.58 -36.77 -5.45
CA ILE A 13 -1.02 -36.00 -4.34
C ILE A 13 0.18 -35.17 -4.80
N LEU A 14 1.09 -35.76 -5.58
CA LEU A 14 2.26 -35.07 -6.15
C LEU A 14 1.87 -33.95 -7.13
N LEU A 15 0.78 -34.12 -7.89
CA LEU A 15 0.22 -33.08 -8.76
C LEU A 15 -0.36 -31.90 -7.96
N ASN A 16 -0.93 -32.15 -6.77
CA ASN A 16 -1.47 -31.11 -5.89
C ASN A 16 -0.40 -30.39 -5.04
N LEU A 17 0.78 -30.99 -4.83
CA LEU A 17 1.85 -30.39 -4.04
C LEU A 17 2.60 -29.24 -4.74
N ASN A 18 2.39 -29.04 -6.04
CA ASN A 18 3.16 -28.08 -6.85
C ASN A 18 2.39 -26.82 -7.25
N TYR A 19 1.16 -26.62 -6.78
CA TYR A 19 0.40 -25.40 -7.09
C TYR A 19 0.56 -24.33 -6.00
N HIS A 20 1.79 -23.84 -5.83
CA HIS A 20 2.02 -22.58 -5.14
C HIS A 20 1.95 -21.45 -6.18
N ASP A 21 0.76 -20.93 -6.43
CA ASP A 21 0.64 -19.63 -7.10
C ASP A 21 1.39 -18.60 -6.24
N ALA A 22 2.53 -18.13 -6.74
CA ALA A 22 3.26 -17.05 -6.10
C ALA A 22 2.41 -15.78 -6.19
N VAL A 23 1.92 -15.31 -5.04
CA VAL A 23 1.15 -14.07 -4.97
C VAL A 23 2.07 -12.89 -5.31
N GLU A 24 1.89 -12.27 -6.49
CA GLU A 24 2.65 -11.12 -6.93
C GLU A 24 1.83 -9.82 -6.80
N PHE A 25 2.39 -8.81 -6.14
CA PHE A 25 1.81 -7.46 -6.12
C PHE A 25 2.74 -6.50 -6.86
N LYS A 26 2.17 -5.76 -7.82
CA LYS A 26 2.91 -4.82 -8.67
C LYS A 26 2.16 -3.51 -8.82
N PHE A 27 2.86 -2.39 -8.61
CA PHE A 27 2.34 -1.07 -8.94
C PHE A 27 2.37 -0.86 -10.45
N THR A 28 1.23 -0.46 -11.01
CA THR A 28 1.08 -0.18 -12.45
C THR A 28 0.88 1.31 -12.73
N ASN A 29 0.34 2.05 -11.77
CA ASN A 29 0.09 3.49 -11.88
C ASN A 29 0.28 4.18 -10.51
N PHE A 30 0.77 5.40 -10.52
CA PHE A 30 0.90 6.28 -9.36
C PHE A 30 0.75 7.73 -9.83
N VAL A 31 -0.35 8.37 -9.43
CA VAL A 31 -0.69 9.74 -9.77
C VAL A 31 -0.81 10.53 -8.47
N CYS A 32 -0.19 11.70 -8.42
CA CYS A 32 -0.34 12.64 -7.33
C CYS A 32 -0.89 13.96 -7.85
N GLU A 33 -1.87 14.49 -7.15
CA GLU A 33 -2.45 15.81 -7.42
C GLU A 33 -2.16 16.73 -6.25
N ASN A 34 -1.85 17.98 -6.54
CA ASN A 34 -1.69 19.02 -5.53
C ASN A 34 -2.87 19.99 -5.63
N TYR A 35 -3.66 20.10 -4.57
CA TYR A 35 -4.80 21.02 -4.52
C TYR A 35 -4.44 22.39 -3.92
N ASN A 36 -3.30 22.50 -3.22
CA ASN A 36 -2.88 23.75 -2.61
C ASN A 36 -1.34 23.90 -2.62
N GLU A 37 -0.86 24.54 -3.68
CA GLU A 37 0.58 24.82 -3.90
C GLU A 37 1.19 25.76 -2.85
N SER A 38 0.37 26.53 -2.13
CA SER A 38 0.84 27.37 -1.05
C SER A 38 1.23 26.57 0.20
N TRP A 39 0.74 25.34 0.35
CA TRP A 39 0.96 24.50 1.53
C TRP A 39 1.95 23.37 1.27
N VAL A 40 1.88 22.75 0.10
CA VAL A 40 2.78 21.66 -0.27
C VAL A 40 3.29 21.86 -1.69
N THR A 41 4.56 21.55 -1.91
CA THR A 41 5.15 21.43 -3.25
C THR A 41 5.43 19.96 -3.52
N LEU A 42 4.90 19.39 -4.61
CA LEU A 42 5.22 18.02 -5.03
C LEU A 42 6.46 18.05 -5.92
N ASN A 43 7.55 17.42 -5.47
CA ASN A 43 8.83 17.40 -6.19
C ASN A 43 9.02 16.10 -7.00
N GLU A 44 8.55 14.97 -6.47
CA GLU A 44 8.63 13.67 -7.16
C GLU A 44 7.37 12.86 -6.86
N CYS A 45 6.76 12.32 -7.90
CA CYS A 45 5.67 11.34 -7.80
C CYS A 45 5.77 10.41 -9.01
N ARG A 46 6.47 9.28 -8.86
CA ARG A 46 6.63 8.34 -9.96
C ARG A 46 6.91 6.92 -9.50
N LEU A 47 6.58 6.00 -10.39
CA LEU A 47 7.04 4.61 -10.33
C LEU A 47 8.35 4.44 -11.10
N ARG A 48 9.19 3.51 -10.64
CA ARG A 48 10.39 3.07 -11.35
C ARG A 48 10.41 1.54 -11.38
N ALA A 49 10.53 0.96 -12.58
CA ALA A 49 10.75 -0.47 -12.72
C ALA A 49 12.21 -0.80 -12.37
N VAL A 50 12.41 -1.74 -11.44
CA VAL A 50 13.74 -2.27 -11.05
C VAL A 50 13.97 -3.62 -11.73
N SER A 51 12.93 -4.44 -11.85
CA SER A 51 12.93 -5.69 -12.63
C SER A 51 11.52 -5.98 -13.17
N ARG A 52 11.33 -7.07 -13.92
CA ARG A 52 10.02 -7.46 -14.49
C ARG A 52 8.89 -7.49 -13.45
N ASN A 53 9.21 -7.96 -12.25
CA ASN A 53 8.25 -8.22 -11.17
C ASN A 53 8.47 -7.28 -9.97
N ARG A 54 9.34 -6.27 -10.10
CA ARG A 54 9.64 -5.31 -9.04
C ARG A 54 9.54 -3.89 -9.56
N THR A 55 8.51 -3.20 -9.11
CA THR A 55 8.34 -1.76 -9.32
C THR A 55 8.40 -1.06 -7.97
N ILE A 56 9.18 0.01 -7.90
CA ILE A 56 9.31 0.83 -6.70
C ILE A 56 8.59 2.17 -6.89
N MET A 57 8.06 2.71 -5.81
CA MET A 57 7.42 4.01 -5.75
C MET A 57 8.37 5.03 -5.10
N ASN A 58 8.52 6.19 -5.72
CA ASN A 58 9.22 7.33 -5.16
C ASN A 58 8.27 8.52 -5.07
N PHE A 59 8.23 9.12 -3.88
CA PHE A 59 7.44 10.30 -3.56
C PHE A 59 8.31 11.29 -2.79
N ASN A 60 8.25 12.56 -3.19
CA ASN A 60 8.92 13.65 -2.52
C ASN A 60 8.01 14.87 -2.55
N ALA A 61 7.67 15.39 -1.39
CA ALA A 61 6.93 16.62 -1.22
C ALA A 61 7.61 17.51 -0.18
N THR A 62 7.45 18.82 -0.29
CA THR A 62 7.93 19.78 0.71
C THR A 62 6.75 20.51 1.31
N LEU A 63 6.58 20.41 2.63
CA LEU A 63 5.62 21.20 3.38
C LEU A 63 6.18 22.62 3.59
N ARG A 64 5.38 23.63 3.25
CA ARG A 64 5.73 25.05 3.43
C ARG A 64 5.37 25.59 4.82
N HIS A 65 4.46 24.91 5.51
CA HIS A 65 4.01 25.25 6.86
C HIS A 65 4.06 24.03 7.77
N SER A 66 4.22 24.26 9.07
CA SER A 66 4.21 23.21 10.08
C SER A 66 2.79 22.67 10.27
N LEU A 67 2.63 21.36 10.13
CA LEU A 67 1.33 20.69 10.18
C LEU A 67 1.20 19.85 11.46
N ASN A 68 0.16 20.14 12.24
CA ASN A 68 -0.13 19.47 13.51
C ASN A 68 -1.42 18.65 13.52
N ASN A 69 -2.25 18.78 12.48
CA ASN A 69 -3.52 18.09 12.36
C ASN A 69 -3.72 17.66 10.91
N ILE A 70 -3.36 16.41 10.63
CA ILE A 70 -3.47 15.81 9.30
C ILE A 70 -4.38 14.60 9.40
N VAL A 71 -5.49 14.64 8.68
CA VAL A 71 -6.41 13.52 8.50
C VAL A 71 -6.13 12.87 7.16
N ILE A 72 -5.86 11.57 7.18
CA ILE A 72 -5.67 10.74 6.00
C ILE A 72 -6.95 9.97 5.77
N GLN A 73 -7.56 10.17 4.61
CA GLN A 73 -8.69 9.39 4.13
C GLN A 73 -8.19 8.44 3.05
N ALA A 74 -8.45 7.14 3.22
CA ALA A 74 -8.09 6.12 2.25
C ALA A 74 -9.33 5.33 1.84
N GLN A 75 -9.49 5.10 0.53
CA GLN A 75 -10.52 4.24 -0.03
C GLN A 75 -9.90 3.31 -1.05
N MET A 76 -10.14 2.01 -0.86
CA MET A 76 -9.80 0.98 -1.84
C MET A 76 -10.97 0.73 -2.80
N PHE A 77 -10.64 0.55 -4.07
CA PHE A 77 -11.57 0.20 -5.14
C PHE A 77 -11.06 -1.05 -5.84
N ARG A 78 -11.98 -1.89 -6.30
CA ARG A 78 -11.70 -3.06 -7.13
C ARG A 78 -12.24 -2.83 -8.54
N LYS A 79 -11.46 -3.21 -9.54
CA LYS A 79 -11.89 -3.16 -10.94
C LYS A 79 -12.91 -4.26 -11.22
N ALA A 80 -14.03 -3.86 -11.78
CA ALA A 80 -15.05 -4.71 -12.39
C ALA A 80 -15.51 -3.98 -13.68
N ASN A 81 -16.80 -3.66 -13.80
CA ASN A 81 -17.30 -2.70 -14.80
C ASN A 81 -16.96 -1.26 -14.34
N GLY A 82 -15.67 -0.92 -14.40
CA GLY A 82 -15.09 0.27 -13.77
C GLY A 82 -14.58 0.01 -12.34
N TYR A 83 -13.96 1.02 -11.74
CA TYR A 83 -13.52 0.96 -10.34
C TYR A 83 -14.69 1.21 -9.40
N LYS A 84 -15.02 0.21 -8.57
CA LYS A 84 -16.10 0.29 -7.58
C LYS A 84 -15.54 0.31 -6.17
N PRO A 85 -16.11 1.09 -5.23
CA PRO A 85 -15.70 1.07 -3.84
C PRO A 85 -15.69 -0.37 -3.30
N TRP A 86 -14.66 -0.70 -2.54
CA TRP A 86 -14.50 -2.02 -1.93
C TRP A 86 -14.34 -1.91 -0.41
N LEU A 87 -14.06 -3.04 0.26
CA LEU A 87 -14.20 -3.26 1.70
C LEU A 87 -13.47 -2.21 2.56
N TYR A 88 -12.30 -1.75 2.13
CA TYR A 88 -11.45 -0.91 2.95
C TYR A 88 -11.67 0.58 2.66
N LYS A 89 -12.38 1.23 3.59
CA LYS A 89 -12.48 2.67 3.73
C LYS A 89 -12.05 3.05 5.14
N ILE A 90 -11.04 3.91 5.26
CA ILE A 90 -10.55 4.38 6.56
C ILE A 90 -10.32 5.87 6.56
N GLU A 91 -10.47 6.46 7.75
CA GLU A 91 -10.08 7.83 8.05
C GLU A 91 -9.24 7.79 9.33
N VAL A 92 -8.07 8.43 9.29
CA VAL A 92 -7.09 8.38 10.37
C VAL A 92 -6.44 9.74 10.56
N ASP A 93 -6.56 10.30 11.77
CA ASP A 93 -5.67 11.37 12.23
C ASP A 93 -4.23 10.81 12.36
N ALA A 94 -3.35 11.27 11.48
CA ALA A 94 -1.96 10.82 11.38
C ALA A 94 -1.15 11.16 12.64
N CYS A 95 -1.34 12.35 13.19
CA CYS A 95 -0.62 12.83 14.37
C CYS A 95 -1.00 12.02 15.61
N ARG A 96 -2.29 11.75 15.80
CA ARG A 96 -2.80 10.89 16.88
C ARG A 96 -2.36 9.43 16.67
N PHE A 97 -2.43 8.94 15.44
CA PHE A 97 -2.07 7.57 15.11
C PHE A 97 -0.60 7.26 15.44
N LEU A 98 0.31 8.18 15.17
CA LEU A 98 1.74 7.98 15.43
C LEU A 98 2.10 8.07 16.92
N LYS A 99 1.31 8.79 17.71
CA LYS A 99 1.40 8.75 19.18
C LYS A 99 0.91 7.42 19.72
N LYS A 100 -0.24 6.94 19.23
CA LYS A 100 -0.86 5.70 19.67
C LYS A 100 -1.65 5.07 18.52
N PRO A 101 -1.11 4.03 17.85
CA PRO A 101 -1.80 3.39 16.74
C PRO A 101 -3.12 2.76 17.20
N TYR A 102 -4.23 3.14 16.56
CA TYR A 102 -5.58 2.73 16.97
C TYR A 102 -6.40 2.06 15.86
N ASN A 103 -5.96 2.16 14.61
CA ASN A 103 -6.66 1.57 13.45
C ASN A 103 -5.84 0.37 12.90
N PRO A 104 -6.35 -0.86 12.95
CA PRO A 104 -5.62 -2.06 12.51
C PRO A 104 -5.17 -2.02 11.04
N LEU A 105 -6.01 -1.52 10.13
CA LEU A 105 -5.68 -1.42 8.71
C LEU A 105 -4.56 -0.39 8.50
N ALA A 106 -4.63 0.74 9.19
CA ALA A 106 -3.59 1.75 9.17
C ALA A 106 -2.27 1.25 9.77
N ILE A 107 -2.30 0.37 10.79
CA ILE A 107 -1.11 -0.29 11.34
C ILE A 107 -0.43 -1.16 10.26
N ILE A 108 -1.19 -1.93 9.49
CA ILE A 108 -0.65 -2.75 8.40
C ILE A 108 -0.01 -1.85 7.34
N VAL A 109 -0.73 -0.81 6.90
CA VAL A 109 -0.21 0.16 5.93
C VAL A 109 1.05 0.85 6.45
N PHE A 110 1.05 1.33 7.68
CA PHE A 110 2.22 1.98 8.28
C PHE A 110 3.43 1.03 8.35
N LYS A 111 3.24 -0.25 8.71
CA LYS A 111 4.31 -1.26 8.69
C LYS A 111 4.92 -1.47 7.30
N LEU A 112 4.14 -1.30 6.23
CA LEU A 112 4.66 -1.37 4.86
C LEU A 112 5.60 -0.20 4.58
N PHE A 113 5.19 1.03 4.92
CA PHE A 113 5.87 2.26 4.52
C PHE A 113 6.97 2.75 5.47
N LYS A 114 6.89 2.45 6.77
CA LYS A 114 7.72 3.08 7.82
C LYS A 114 9.24 3.06 7.60
N ASP A 115 9.75 2.05 6.88
CA ASP A 115 11.18 1.88 6.61
C ASP A 115 11.64 2.59 5.32
N PHE A 116 10.69 3.12 4.54
CA PHE A 116 10.92 3.82 3.28
C PHE A 116 10.68 5.33 3.39
N CYS A 117 10.23 5.79 4.55
CA CYS A 117 9.81 7.17 4.76
C CYS A 117 10.51 7.86 5.92
N ASN A 118 10.57 9.20 5.86
CA ASN A 118 11.12 10.05 6.93
C ASN A 118 10.05 10.66 7.86
N PHE A 119 8.76 10.42 7.61
CA PHE A 119 7.64 10.94 8.40
C PHE A 119 7.08 9.88 9.36
N ASN A 120 7.94 9.13 10.03
CA ASN A 120 7.57 8.07 10.98
C ASN A 120 7.62 8.54 12.45
N HIS A 121 7.59 9.86 12.68
CA HIS A 121 7.64 10.49 14.00
C HIS A 121 6.33 11.21 14.31
N THR A 122 6.10 11.57 15.58
CA THR A 122 4.94 12.37 15.94
C THR A 122 5.05 13.79 15.41
N CYS A 123 3.91 14.39 15.07
CA CYS A 123 3.82 15.80 14.65
C CYS A 123 4.45 16.75 15.67
N PRO A 124 4.92 17.94 15.25
CA PRO A 124 4.69 18.60 13.95
C PRO A 124 5.41 17.98 12.75
N TYR A 125 4.79 18.10 11.57
CA TYR A 125 5.45 17.82 10.29
C TYR A 125 5.85 19.11 9.59
N GLU A 126 7.09 19.17 9.13
CA GLU A 126 7.63 20.32 8.44
C GLU A 126 8.72 19.91 7.44
N GLY A 127 8.91 20.72 6.42
CA GLY A 127 9.95 20.51 5.44
C GLY A 127 9.72 19.27 4.54
N PRO A 128 10.78 18.54 4.16
CA PRO A 128 10.69 17.46 3.17
C PRO A 128 10.01 16.20 3.73
N ILE A 129 9.04 15.69 2.98
CA ILE A 129 8.34 14.43 3.18
C ILE A 129 8.71 13.49 2.05
N LEU A 130 9.35 12.37 2.39
CA LEU A 130 9.98 11.48 1.44
C LEU A 130 9.46 10.05 1.62
N VAL A 131 9.18 9.39 0.51
CA VAL A 131 9.08 7.94 0.39
C VAL A 131 10.02 7.53 -0.74
N LYS A 132 11.08 6.77 -0.42
CA LYS A 132 12.09 6.39 -1.43
C LYS A 132 12.12 4.89 -1.61
N GLY A 133 11.98 4.44 -2.85
CA GLY A 133 12.15 3.05 -3.22
C GLY A 133 11.13 2.09 -2.62
N PHE A 134 9.93 2.58 -2.28
CA PHE A 134 8.91 1.75 -1.65
C PHE A 134 8.45 0.61 -2.56
N TYR A 135 8.42 -0.60 -2.03
CA TYR A 135 7.83 -1.77 -2.68
C TYR A 135 6.94 -2.52 -1.69
N LEU A 136 5.95 -3.25 -2.20
CA LEU A 136 5.05 -4.03 -1.34
C LEU A 136 5.76 -5.27 -0.80
N ARG A 137 5.76 -5.40 0.52
CA ARG A 137 6.23 -6.60 1.22
C ARG A 137 5.04 -7.53 1.48
N LEU A 138 5.00 -8.63 0.74
CA LEU A 138 3.92 -9.63 0.79
C LEU A 138 3.68 -10.18 2.19
N SER A 139 4.76 -10.37 2.97
CA SER A 139 4.71 -10.90 4.34
C SER A 139 3.92 -10.04 5.33
N ILE A 140 3.62 -8.79 4.98
CA ILE A 140 2.87 -7.85 5.82
C ILE A 140 1.39 -7.75 5.35
N LEU A 141 1.10 -8.15 4.12
CA LEU A 141 -0.25 -8.05 3.56
C LEU A 141 -1.17 -9.17 4.06
N PRO A 142 -2.49 -8.94 4.14
CA PRO A 142 -3.46 -10.00 4.36
C PRO A 142 -3.38 -11.06 3.25
N HIS A 143 -3.37 -12.34 3.62
CA HIS A 143 -3.22 -13.46 2.68
C HIS A 143 -4.47 -13.68 1.80
N ASN A 144 -5.59 -13.04 2.11
CA ASN A 144 -6.90 -13.31 1.53
C ASN A 144 -7.39 -12.18 0.60
N ILE A 145 -6.48 -11.44 -0.06
CA ILE A 145 -6.86 -10.44 -1.08
C ILE A 145 -7.09 -11.19 -2.41
N PRO A 146 -8.32 -11.19 -2.98
CA PRO A 146 -8.58 -11.80 -4.28
C PRO A 146 -7.70 -11.24 -5.40
N THR A 147 -7.42 -12.04 -6.42
CA THR A 147 -6.73 -11.56 -7.62
C THR A 147 -7.57 -10.51 -8.35
N GLY A 148 -6.89 -9.47 -8.87
CA GLY A 148 -7.50 -8.43 -9.70
C GLY A 148 -6.75 -7.09 -9.65
N ASP A 149 -7.30 -6.12 -10.38
CA ASP A 149 -6.79 -4.75 -10.37
C ASP A 149 -7.44 -3.94 -9.25
N TYR A 150 -6.60 -3.23 -8.50
CA TYR A 150 -7.02 -2.39 -7.39
C TYR A 150 -6.57 -0.95 -7.58
N LEU A 151 -7.37 -0.03 -7.07
CA LEU A 151 -7.05 1.39 -6.97
C LEU A 151 -7.17 1.79 -5.50
N VAL A 152 -6.15 2.46 -4.98
CA VAL A 152 -6.20 3.08 -3.66
C VAL A 152 -6.14 4.59 -3.86
N ILE A 153 -7.16 5.29 -3.37
CA ILE A 153 -7.17 6.75 -3.33
C ILE A 153 -6.81 7.17 -1.92
N LEU A 154 -5.77 8.00 -1.79
CA LEU A 154 -5.35 8.62 -0.54
C LEU A 154 -5.59 10.13 -0.63
N LYS A 155 -6.31 10.68 0.34
CA LYS A 155 -6.50 12.13 0.49
C LYS A 155 -5.91 12.57 1.81
N TRP A 156 -5.12 13.64 1.76
CA TRP A 156 -4.48 14.25 2.90
C TRP A 156 -5.15 15.59 3.14
N VAL A 157 -5.89 15.68 4.25
CA VAL A 157 -6.67 16.87 4.60
C VAL A 157 -6.12 17.41 5.90
N GLN A 158 -5.85 18.71 5.93
CA GLN A 158 -5.53 19.39 7.18
C GLN A 158 -6.79 20.03 7.72
N HIS A 159 -7.13 19.70 8.96
CA HIS A 159 -8.16 20.41 9.71
C HIS A 159 -7.52 21.62 10.38
N THR A 160 -8.02 22.80 10.04
CA THR A 160 -7.63 24.08 10.65
C THR A 160 -8.39 24.27 11.95
#